data_AF-A0A1V6DUV4-F1
#
_entry.id   AF-A0A1V6DUV4-F1
#
_cell.length_a   1.000
_cell.length_b   1.000
_cell.length_c   1.000
_cell.angle_alpha   90.00
_cell.angle_beta   90.00
_cell.angle_gamma   90.00
#
_symmetry.space_group_name_H-M   'P 1'
#
loop_
_entity.id
_entity.type
_entity.pdbx_description
1 polymer ?
#
loop_
_entity_poly.entity_id
_entity_poly.type
_entity_poly.pdbx_seq_one_letter_code
_entity_poly.pdbx_strand_id
1 'polypeptide(L)'
;MKFEGQPKQTIPEEELKAAEKEIHMSGRAMRVDETPEEYRAEREKSWAEKQQPKVESPENVEIEQQVKGSLDTVSDSGIVKVYDRSGKFVFSGNPDQLMIFWKNKDYGTVEDIGGISDEDGKSIFRFGPGDGRGFTDRKRIEGLFQQLEGRVASKKRGAEDAQKLGELREQLGVKQETPVAPQIEQQTEAVVEQPKQVESSAESPMERQNLFDDEKTKQILEVTKDWAKYGGNFYDHLTGKSINLQRGVDYKVNPDGTPDMASYREARQKKIDAWLQDPSNQEWIAAGPKFEQDHKQELGYGQETVKVKQADGTFADKERYTTPYFYENGWLYYESNYFDKQTGELKQPERESTKYRVYFNCEGGDILPTYQGVIEQLSQDPELKKLGFQIKTADVSKVSPSEIGQIMNQKDRIVLYLGEKGMEKALPILQKYAEQNRQKFNKEGVLLAQPLTDSQGQEISGIRITSETKGMSPDPTESGKKYASFSDMQSKVIESCFRSITTGLKNPKTLEAMAAKYPVMKDNLSRLPAGTSTEEYMKAILADPNGEEFLAKNLKAIYPQWAKAFGMKEGNIAFKEK
;
A
#
# COMPACT_ATOMS: atom_id res chain seq x y z
N MET A 1 -15.99 -79.09 -2.66
CA MET A 1 -16.38 -79.01 -1.24
C MET A 1 -15.14 -79.16 -0.37
N LYS A 2 -15.20 -78.57 0.82
CA LYS A 2 -14.13 -78.29 1.81
C LYS A 2 -13.22 -79.46 2.16
N PHE A 3 -11.96 -79.17 2.45
CA PHE A 3 -11.05 -80.00 3.24
C PHE A 3 -10.94 -79.43 4.67
N GLU A 4 -11.18 -80.29 5.66
CA GLU A 4 -10.82 -80.12 7.06
C GLU A 4 -9.30 -80.19 7.25
N GLY A 5 -8.79 -79.45 8.22
CA GLY A 5 -7.34 -79.26 8.45
C GLY A 5 -6.74 -80.05 9.60
N GLN A 6 -5.55 -79.61 10.02
CA GLN A 6 -4.87 -79.83 11.32
C GLN A 6 -3.48 -79.12 11.28
N PRO A 7 -2.77 -78.89 12.40
CA PRO A 7 -3.21 -78.50 13.76
C PRO A 7 -2.49 -77.20 14.24
N LYS A 8 -3.05 -76.52 15.25
CA LYS A 8 -2.43 -75.35 15.91
C LYS A 8 -1.42 -75.80 16.97
N GLN A 9 -0.18 -75.30 16.89
CA GLN A 9 0.76 -75.25 18.01
C GLN A 9 0.40 -74.06 18.90
N THR A 10 0.21 -74.29 20.20
CA THR A 10 -0.02 -73.26 21.22
C THR A 10 1.30 -72.84 21.85
N ILE A 11 1.67 -71.57 21.66
CA ILE A 11 2.78 -70.91 22.35
C ILE A 11 2.37 -70.64 23.82
N PRO A 12 3.24 -70.87 24.82
CA PRO A 12 2.91 -70.68 26.24
C PRO A 12 2.52 -69.24 26.59
N GLU A 13 1.49 -69.08 27.41
CA GLU A 13 0.87 -67.80 27.80
C GLU A 13 1.82 -66.80 28.49
N GLU A 14 2.94 -67.26 29.05
CA GLU A 14 3.94 -66.38 29.67
C GLU A 14 4.81 -65.63 28.64
N GLU A 15 5.08 -66.22 27.48
CA GLU A 15 5.80 -65.54 26.38
C GLU A 15 4.92 -64.50 25.69
N LEU A 16 3.62 -64.77 25.58
CA LEU A 16 2.62 -63.81 25.09
C LEU A 16 2.49 -62.59 26.02
N LYS A 17 2.49 -62.81 27.35
CA LYS A 17 2.42 -61.70 28.32
C LYS A 17 3.71 -60.88 28.40
N ALA A 18 4.88 -61.48 28.18
CA ALA A 18 6.13 -60.74 28.09
C ALA A 18 6.19 -59.88 26.81
N ALA A 19 5.72 -60.41 25.67
CA ALA A 19 5.62 -59.69 24.42
C ALA A 19 4.60 -58.54 24.47
N GLU A 20 3.41 -58.75 25.04
CA GLU A 20 2.39 -57.70 25.18
C GLU A 20 2.84 -56.55 26.09
N LYS A 21 3.65 -56.84 27.13
CA LYS A 21 4.18 -55.81 28.02
C LYS A 21 5.29 -54.99 27.36
N GLU A 22 6.06 -55.55 26.44
CA GLU A 22 7.06 -54.80 25.64
C GLU A 22 6.44 -53.99 24.49
N ILE A 23 5.35 -54.48 23.88
CA ILE A 23 4.63 -53.78 22.79
C ILE A 23 4.02 -52.46 23.30
N HIS A 24 3.60 -52.41 24.57
CA HIS A 24 2.94 -51.24 25.14
C HIS A 24 3.87 -50.04 25.44
N MET A 25 5.20 -50.21 25.39
CA MET A 25 6.15 -49.17 25.80
C MET A 25 6.87 -48.43 24.65
N SER A 26 6.71 -48.85 23.38
CA SER A 26 7.43 -48.21 22.25
C SER A 26 6.60 -47.82 21.02
N GLY A 27 5.28 -47.83 21.08
CA GLY A 27 4.40 -47.17 20.09
C GLY A 27 4.40 -47.74 18.66
N ARG A 28 5.26 -48.71 18.33
CA ARG A 28 5.25 -49.45 17.05
C ARG A 28 5.10 -50.95 17.33
N ALA A 29 4.02 -51.53 16.82
CA ALA A 29 3.82 -52.98 16.80
C ALA A 29 4.73 -53.65 15.76
N MET A 30 5.19 -54.87 16.07
CA MET A 30 5.96 -55.73 15.16
C MET A 30 5.11 -56.09 13.94
N ARG A 31 5.70 -56.07 12.74
CA ARG A 31 4.96 -56.45 11.52
C ARG A 31 4.78 -57.97 11.45
N VAL A 32 3.75 -58.42 10.75
CA VAL A 32 3.35 -59.84 10.65
C VAL A 32 4.45 -60.72 10.04
N ASP A 33 5.35 -60.12 9.26
CA ASP A 33 6.40 -60.80 8.50
C ASP A 33 7.81 -60.51 9.05
N GLU A 34 7.91 -59.86 10.20
CA GLU A 34 9.17 -59.41 10.82
C GLU A 34 9.57 -60.40 11.91
N THR A 35 10.80 -60.92 11.85
CA THR A 35 11.28 -61.84 12.88
C THR A 35 11.61 -61.09 14.18
N PRO A 36 11.53 -61.75 15.36
CA PRO A 36 11.85 -61.10 16.64
C PRO A 36 13.28 -60.51 16.70
N GLU A 37 14.22 -61.09 15.96
CA GLU A 37 15.61 -60.63 15.88
C GLU A 37 15.74 -59.38 15.01
N GLU A 38 15.01 -59.31 13.88
CA GLU A 38 14.94 -58.11 13.04
C GLU A 38 14.27 -56.95 13.77
N TYR A 39 13.17 -57.22 14.49
CA TYR A 39 12.49 -56.22 15.30
C TYR A 39 13.41 -55.66 16.40
N ARG A 40 14.17 -56.52 17.08
CA ARG A 40 15.15 -56.09 18.11
C ARG A 40 16.29 -55.28 17.51
N ALA A 41 16.86 -55.72 16.39
CA ALA A 41 17.96 -55.01 15.72
C ALA A 41 17.51 -53.63 15.21
N GLU A 42 16.30 -53.52 14.64
CA GLU A 42 15.77 -52.24 14.17
C GLU A 42 15.38 -51.32 15.33
N ARG A 43 14.92 -51.89 16.46
CA ARG A 43 14.66 -51.14 17.70
C ARG A 43 15.94 -50.62 18.32
N GLU A 44 17.00 -51.43 18.43
CA GLU A 44 18.32 -50.98 18.91
C GLU A 44 18.91 -49.88 18.02
N LYS A 45 18.73 -50.00 16.69
CA LYS A 45 19.15 -48.97 15.74
C LYS A 45 18.37 -47.66 15.92
N SER A 46 17.05 -47.74 16.10
CA SER A 46 16.19 -46.58 16.38
C SER A 46 16.47 -45.94 17.74
N TRP A 47 16.81 -46.75 18.76
CA TRP A 47 17.16 -46.26 20.09
C TRP A 47 18.54 -45.59 20.09
N ALA A 48 19.51 -46.15 19.35
CA ALA A 48 20.81 -45.54 19.13
C ALA A 48 20.72 -44.21 18.37
N GLU A 49 19.86 -44.10 17.34
CA GLU A 49 19.60 -42.83 16.64
C GLU A 49 18.94 -41.76 17.53
N LYS A 50 18.09 -42.17 18.49
CA LYS A 50 17.45 -41.25 19.45
C LYS A 50 18.37 -40.81 20.59
N GLN A 51 19.40 -41.59 20.90
CA GLN A 51 20.39 -41.26 21.95
C GLN A 51 21.60 -40.49 21.42
N GLN A 52 21.78 -40.38 20.10
CA GLN A 52 22.72 -39.41 19.58
C GLN A 52 22.18 -38.00 19.88
N PRO A 53 22.94 -37.13 20.58
CA PRO A 53 22.59 -35.73 20.64
C PRO A 53 22.43 -35.25 19.20
N LYS A 54 21.30 -34.61 18.87
CA LYS A 54 21.14 -33.93 17.58
C LYS A 54 22.32 -32.97 17.46
N VAL A 55 23.33 -33.37 16.71
CA VAL A 55 24.37 -32.46 16.26
C VAL A 55 23.66 -31.57 15.26
N GLU A 56 23.20 -30.41 15.73
CA GLU A 56 22.71 -29.36 14.85
C GLU A 56 23.84 -29.05 13.86
N SER A 57 23.63 -29.40 12.60
CA SER A 57 24.56 -29.03 11.53
C SER A 57 24.67 -27.50 11.49
N PRO A 58 25.86 -26.93 11.22
CA PRO A 58 26.07 -25.48 11.20
C PRO A 58 25.06 -24.73 10.32
N GLU A 59 24.62 -25.34 9.22
CA GLU A 59 23.64 -24.78 8.29
C GLU A 59 22.25 -24.54 8.92
N ASN A 60 21.80 -25.35 9.88
CA ASN A 60 20.48 -25.16 10.51
C ASN A 60 20.48 -23.98 11.50
N VAL A 61 21.57 -23.78 12.24
CA VAL A 61 21.69 -22.65 13.19
C VAL A 61 21.76 -21.32 12.45
N GLU A 62 22.47 -21.28 11.33
CA GLU A 62 22.62 -20.08 10.51
C GLU A 62 21.30 -19.67 9.85
N ILE A 63 20.52 -20.63 9.33
CA ILE A 63 19.18 -20.40 8.78
C ILE A 63 18.21 -19.94 9.88
N GLU A 64 18.24 -20.54 11.07
CA GLU A 64 17.38 -20.12 12.18
C GLU A 64 17.73 -18.70 12.67
N GLN A 65 19.02 -18.35 12.73
CA GLN A 65 19.45 -16.99 13.05
C GLN A 65 19.03 -15.99 11.96
N GLN A 66 19.14 -16.36 10.68
CA GLN A 66 18.70 -15.53 9.56
C GLN A 66 17.19 -15.30 9.60
N VAL A 67 16.40 -16.37 9.82
CA VAL A 67 14.95 -16.29 10.02
C VAL A 67 14.63 -15.39 11.21
N LYS A 68 15.34 -15.53 12.32
CA LYS A 68 15.17 -14.70 13.51
C LYS A 68 15.41 -13.23 13.18
N GLY A 69 16.49 -12.91 12.48
CA GLY A 69 16.83 -11.55 12.04
C GLY A 69 15.84 -10.97 11.04
N SER A 70 15.34 -11.76 10.10
CA SER A 70 14.29 -11.35 9.15
C SER A 70 12.96 -11.10 9.86
N LEU A 71 12.59 -11.92 10.86
CA LEU A 71 11.39 -11.67 11.69
C LEU A 71 11.51 -10.36 12.48
N ASP A 72 12.68 -10.08 13.05
CA ASP A 72 12.94 -8.79 13.72
C ASP A 72 12.81 -7.64 12.72
N THR A 73 13.45 -7.77 11.55
CA THR A 73 13.39 -6.78 10.46
C THR A 73 11.96 -6.49 10.02
N VAL A 74 11.13 -7.51 9.77
CA VAL A 74 9.71 -7.32 9.44
C VAL A 74 8.98 -6.62 10.57
N SER A 75 9.18 -7.04 11.82
CA SER A 75 8.49 -6.43 12.97
C SER A 75 8.92 -5.00 13.30
N ASP A 76 10.12 -4.59 12.90
CA ASP A 76 10.67 -3.23 13.07
C ASP A 76 10.41 -2.32 11.87
N SER A 77 9.92 -2.86 10.77
CA SER A 77 9.68 -2.11 9.55
C SER A 77 8.46 -1.18 9.70
N GLY A 78 8.58 0.05 9.22
CA GLY A 78 7.44 0.98 9.15
C GLY A 78 6.36 0.52 8.15
N ILE A 79 6.79 0.01 7.00
CA ILE A 79 5.93 -0.59 5.97
C ILE A 79 6.62 -1.84 5.43
N VAL A 80 5.82 -2.88 5.19
CA VAL A 80 6.22 -4.11 4.53
C VAL A 80 5.29 -4.39 3.35
N LYS A 81 5.84 -4.96 2.29
CA LYS A 81 5.11 -5.35 1.08
C LYS A 81 5.11 -6.86 0.95
N VAL A 82 3.98 -7.43 0.55
CA VAL A 82 3.84 -8.87 0.30
C VAL A 82 3.57 -9.08 -1.17
N TYR A 83 4.23 -10.09 -1.72
CA TYR A 83 4.09 -10.53 -3.11
C TYR A 83 3.66 -11.98 -3.14
N ASP A 84 2.82 -12.34 -4.12
CA ASP A 84 2.45 -13.72 -4.37
C ASP A 84 3.56 -14.49 -5.12
N ARG A 85 3.33 -15.78 -5.39
CA ARG A 85 4.25 -16.67 -6.13
C ARG A 85 4.68 -16.15 -7.50
N SER A 86 3.78 -15.44 -8.17
CA SER A 86 4.05 -14.88 -9.51
C SER A 86 4.86 -13.58 -9.44
N GLY A 87 5.08 -13.06 -8.23
CA GLY A 87 5.67 -11.75 -8.00
C GLY A 87 4.64 -10.62 -8.08
N LYS A 88 3.33 -10.92 -8.12
CA LYS A 88 2.27 -9.90 -8.08
C LYS A 88 2.18 -9.33 -6.67
N PHE A 89 2.13 -8.00 -6.57
CA PHE A 89 1.90 -7.30 -5.33
C PHE A 89 0.51 -7.63 -4.76
N VAL A 90 0.44 -7.99 -3.49
CA VAL A 90 -0.82 -8.37 -2.81
C VAL A 90 -1.12 -7.54 -1.56
N PHE A 91 -0.12 -6.91 -0.94
CA PHE A 91 -0.32 -6.10 0.26
C PHE A 91 0.81 -5.11 0.53
N SER A 92 0.49 -3.94 1.08
CA SER A 92 1.43 -3.00 1.69
C SER A 92 0.82 -2.44 2.95
N GLY A 93 1.57 -2.44 4.05
CA GLY A 93 1.12 -1.89 5.33
C GLY A 93 2.16 -2.10 6.41
N ASN A 94 1.89 -1.63 7.62
CA ASN A 94 2.76 -1.87 8.76
C ASN A 94 2.65 -3.33 9.26
N PRO A 95 3.50 -3.78 10.18
CA PRO A 95 3.50 -5.16 10.65
C PRO A 95 2.20 -5.60 11.35
N ASP A 96 1.51 -4.69 12.04
CA ASP A 96 0.18 -4.96 12.61
C ASP A 96 -0.86 -5.24 11.52
N GLN A 97 -0.86 -4.42 10.48
CA GLN A 97 -1.73 -4.58 9.31
C GLN A 97 -1.39 -5.85 8.53
N LEU A 98 -0.09 -6.22 8.45
CA LEU A 98 0.34 -7.47 7.86
C LEU A 98 -0.25 -8.67 8.63
N MET A 99 -0.32 -8.59 9.96
CA MET A 99 -0.94 -9.66 10.78
C MET A 99 -2.44 -9.75 10.53
N ILE A 100 -3.12 -8.62 10.33
CA ILE A 100 -4.54 -8.59 9.97
C ILE A 100 -4.74 -9.21 8.58
N PHE A 101 -3.99 -8.74 7.57
CA PHE A 101 -3.96 -9.27 6.21
C PHE A 101 -3.70 -10.78 6.19
N TRP A 102 -2.76 -11.24 7.02
CA TRP A 102 -2.43 -12.65 7.15
C TRP A 102 -3.57 -13.48 7.76
N LYS A 103 -4.10 -13.07 8.92
CA LYS A 103 -5.22 -13.76 9.58
C LYS A 103 -6.48 -13.77 8.71
N ASN A 104 -6.56 -12.83 7.77
CA ASN A 104 -7.66 -12.75 6.83
C ASN A 104 -7.63 -13.73 5.68
N LYS A 105 -6.47 -14.35 5.41
CA LYS A 105 -6.23 -15.08 4.15
C LYS A 105 -6.44 -14.20 2.92
N ASP A 106 -6.17 -12.89 3.05
CA ASP A 106 -6.33 -11.91 1.95
C ASP A 106 -5.30 -12.11 0.83
N TYR A 107 -4.30 -12.97 1.06
CA TYR A 107 -3.33 -13.46 0.07
C TYR A 107 -3.77 -14.74 -0.67
N GLY A 108 -4.94 -15.31 -0.35
CA GLY A 108 -5.38 -16.62 -0.86
C GLY A 108 -4.94 -17.79 0.02
N THR A 109 -4.29 -18.81 -0.55
CA THR A 109 -3.74 -19.93 0.23
C THR A 109 -2.35 -19.58 0.75
N VAL A 110 -1.92 -20.13 1.89
CA VAL A 110 -0.62 -19.80 2.53
C VAL A 110 0.53 -20.02 1.57
N GLU A 111 0.34 -21.04 0.77
CA GLU A 111 1.14 -21.45 -0.34
C GLU A 111 1.38 -20.33 -1.35
N ASP A 112 0.41 -19.48 -1.63
CA ASP A 112 0.45 -18.44 -2.67
C ASP A 112 1.36 -17.25 -2.34
N ILE A 113 1.86 -17.12 -1.11
CA ILE A 113 2.84 -16.08 -0.76
C ILE A 113 4.20 -16.41 -1.38
N GLY A 114 4.73 -15.48 -2.19
CA GLY A 114 6.05 -15.58 -2.82
C GLY A 114 7.15 -14.90 -2.01
N GLY A 115 6.84 -13.83 -1.28
CA GLY A 115 7.82 -13.16 -0.42
C GLY A 115 7.30 -11.93 0.31
N ILE A 116 8.13 -11.43 1.22
CA ILE A 116 7.93 -10.17 1.94
C ILE A 116 9.14 -9.30 1.68
N SER A 117 8.92 -8.04 1.31
CA SER A 117 9.98 -7.04 1.19
C SER A 117 9.74 -5.90 2.17
N ASP A 118 10.80 -5.12 2.41
CA ASP A 118 10.64 -3.81 3.01
C ASP A 118 9.97 -2.84 2.03
N GLU A 119 9.76 -1.62 2.49
CA GLU A 119 9.15 -0.53 1.73
C GLU A 119 9.90 -0.19 0.44
N ASP A 120 11.23 -0.37 0.42
CA ASP A 120 12.11 -0.11 -0.72
C ASP A 120 12.14 -1.27 -1.73
N GLY A 121 11.40 -2.35 -1.46
CA GLY A 121 11.34 -3.53 -2.32
C GLY A 121 12.51 -4.49 -2.13
N LYS A 122 13.37 -4.27 -1.13
CA LYS A 122 14.43 -5.21 -0.78
C LYS A 122 13.81 -6.40 -0.05
N SER A 123 14.06 -7.59 -0.57
CA SER A 123 13.47 -8.83 -0.05
C SER A 123 13.95 -9.09 1.39
N ILE A 124 13.01 -9.26 2.31
CA ILE A 124 13.23 -9.68 3.70
C ILE A 124 13.01 -11.19 3.84
N PHE A 125 11.91 -11.69 3.23
CA PHE A 125 11.60 -13.11 3.09
C PHE A 125 11.34 -13.46 1.63
N ARG A 126 11.78 -14.66 1.25
CA ARG A 126 11.49 -15.27 -0.04
C ARG A 126 11.11 -16.73 0.17
N PHE A 127 9.98 -17.18 -0.38
CA PHE A 127 9.42 -18.49 -0.10
C PHE A 127 9.51 -19.42 -1.33
N GLY A 128 10.30 -20.49 -1.22
CA GLY A 128 10.60 -21.38 -2.34
C GLY A 128 11.18 -22.73 -1.93
N PRO A 129 11.34 -23.67 -2.88
CA PRO A 129 12.06 -24.92 -2.64
C PRO A 129 13.53 -24.59 -2.31
N GLY A 130 13.96 -24.94 -1.10
CA GLY A 130 15.23 -24.49 -0.52
C GLY A 130 16.45 -24.92 -1.31
N ASP A 131 17.16 -23.96 -1.88
CA ASP A 131 18.40 -24.15 -2.67
C ASP A 131 19.63 -23.49 -2.01
N GLY A 132 19.53 -23.15 -0.72
CA GLY A 132 20.65 -22.58 0.05
C GLY A 132 20.92 -21.10 -0.18
N ARG A 133 20.06 -20.36 -0.91
CA ARG A 133 20.21 -18.90 -1.14
C ARG A 133 19.28 -18.01 -0.31
N GLY A 134 18.89 -18.45 0.90
CA GLY A 134 18.06 -17.65 1.83
C GLY A 134 16.55 -17.75 1.62
N PHE A 135 16.06 -18.83 1.02
CA PHE A 135 14.63 -19.12 0.90
C PHE A 135 14.12 -19.89 2.12
N THR A 136 13.04 -19.41 2.75
CA THR A 136 12.38 -20.20 3.81
C THR A 136 11.47 -21.25 3.18
N ASP A 137 11.54 -22.49 3.67
CA ASP A 137 10.64 -23.58 3.26
C ASP A 137 9.18 -23.15 3.42
N ARG A 138 8.39 -23.36 2.37
CA ARG A 138 6.95 -23.04 2.33
C ARG A 138 6.17 -23.74 3.43
N LYS A 139 6.61 -24.91 3.88
CA LYS A 139 5.99 -25.63 5.00
C LYS A 139 6.10 -24.89 6.34
N ARG A 140 6.98 -23.87 6.43
CA ARG A 140 7.23 -23.09 7.65
C ARG A 140 6.55 -21.72 7.65
N ILE A 141 5.85 -21.32 6.58
CA ILE A 141 5.22 -19.99 6.48
C ILE A 141 4.24 -19.75 7.63
N GLU A 142 3.36 -20.70 7.95
CA GLU A 142 2.42 -20.55 9.06
C GLU A 142 3.13 -20.34 10.40
N GLY A 143 4.18 -21.13 10.67
CA GLY A 143 4.99 -21.00 11.88
C GLY A 143 5.72 -19.66 11.95
N LEU A 144 6.20 -19.13 10.82
CA LEU A 144 6.83 -17.82 10.75
C LEU A 144 5.86 -16.69 11.07
N PHE A 145 4.66 -16.70 10.48
CA PHE A 145 3.66 -15.68 10.75
C PHE A 145 3.14 -15.75 12.20
N GLN A 146 3.06 -16.95 12.80
CA GLN A 146 2.78 -17.10 14.23
C GLN A 146 3.90 -16.51 15.11
N GLN A 147 5.16 -16.73 14.75
CA GLN A 147 6.29 -16.13 15.46
C GLN A 147 6.33 -14.60 15.29
N LEU A 148 6.01 -14.11 14.09
CA LEU A 148 5.94 -12.69 13.79
C LEU A 148 4.82 -12.02 14.59
N GLU A 149 3.65 -12.64 14.68
CA GLU A 149 2.55 -12.21 15.54
C GLU A 149 3.00 -12.09 17.00
N GLY A 150 3.69 -13.11 17.52
CA GLY A 150 4.25 -13.09 18.86
C GLY A 150 5.21 -11.92 19.09
N ARG A 151 6.05 -11.59 18.11
CA ARG A 151 7.00 -10.46 18.20
C ARG A 151 6.32 -9.12 18.15
N VAL A 152 5.42 -8.91 17.19
CA VAL A 152 4.63 -7.68 17.08
C VAL A 152 3.84 -7.44 18.38
N ALA A 153 3.20 -8.48 18.93
CA ALA A 153 2.48 -8.41 20.20
C ALA A 153 3.40 -8.19 21.41
N SER A 154 4.61 -8.75 21.42
CA SER A 154 5.59 -8.53 22.51
C SER A 154 6.21 -7.13 22.47
N LYS A 155 6.41 -6.54 21.29
CA LYS A 155 6.91 -5.17 21.13
C LYS A 155 5.85 -4.16 21.55
N LYS A 156 4.59 -4.42 21.23
CA LYS A 156 3.46 -3.63 21.73
C LYS A 156 3.41 -3.64 23.25
N ARG A 157 3.49 -4.82 23.88
CA ARG A 157 3.59 -4.94 25.34
C ARG A 157 4.86 -4.33 25.93
N GLY A 158 6.00 -4.46 25.25
CA GLY A 158 7.27 -3.87 25.67
C GLY A 158 7.28 -2.34 25.58
N ALA A 159 6.60 -1.76 24.58
CA ALA A 159 6.38 -0.32 24.48
C ALA A 159 5.43 0.18 25.57
N GLU A 160 4.35 -0.57 25.86
CA GLU A 160 3.43 -0.29 26.97
C GLU A 160 4.11 -0.42 28.35
N ASP A 161 5.00 -1.40 28.53
CA ASP A 161 5.75 -1.61 29.76
C ASP A 161 6.93 -0.63 29.90
N ALA A 162 7.59 -0.24 28.81
CA ALA A 162 8.57 0.84 28.80
C ALA A 162 7.92 2.20 29.09
N GLN A 163 6.68 2.40 28.63
CA GLN A 163 5.86 3.56 28.99
C GLN A 163 5.52 3.55 30.49
N LYS A 164 5.09 2.42 31.06
CA LYS A 164 4.87 2.27 32.50
C LYS A 164 6.16 2.43 33.33
N LEU A 165 7.29 1.94 32.84
CA LEU A 165 8.59 2.07 33.51
C LEU A 165 9.13 3.51 33.42
N GLY A 166 8.83 4.22 32.33
CA GLY A 166 9.03 5.66 32.18
C GLY A 166 8.22 6.45 33.19
N GLU A 167 6.92 6.15 33.31
CA GLU A 167 6.02 6.72 34.32
C GLU A 167 6.50 6.43 35.76
N LEU A 168 7.02 5.22 36.04
CA LEU A 168 7.59 4.84 37.34
C LEU A 168 8.91 5.55 37.65
N ARG A 169 9.76 5.79 36.64
CA ARG A 169 11.04 6.53 36.77
C ARG A 169 10.82 8.03 36.96
N GLU A 170 9.78 8.59 36.35
CA GLU A 170 9.33 9.97 36.58
C GLU A 170 8.79 10.15 38.00
N GLN A 171 8.07 9.16 38.54
CA GLN A 171 7.65 9.13 39.95
C GLN A 171 8.82 8.99 40.93
N LEU A 172 9.95 8.40 40.51
CA LEU A 172 11.16 8.20 41.32
C LEU A 172 12.22 9.31 41.14
N GLY A 173 11.95 10.34 40.33
CA GLY A 173 12.75 11.56 40.28
C GLY A 173 14.13 11.46 39.62
N VAL A 174 14.39 10.44 38.79
CA VAL A 174 15.69 10.28 38.11
C VAL A 174 15.67 10.93 36.73
N LYS A 175 16.23 12.14 36.62
CA LYS A 175 16.44 12.85 35.34
C LYS A 175 17.62 12.23 34.57
N GLN A 176 17.40 11.93 33.29
CA GLN A 176 18.47 11.61 32.35
C GLN A 176 18.56 12.72 31.30
N GLU A 177 19.73 13.34 31.17
CA GLU A 177 20.05 14.30 30.11
C GLU A 177 20.51 13.56 28.85
N THR A 178 20.11 14.05 27.68
CA THR A 178 20.70 13.69 26.38
C THR A 178 20.46 14.82 25.37
N PRO A 179 21.23 14.91 24.27
CA PRO A 179 22.10 16.05 24.01
C PRO A 179 21.56 16.96 22.90
N VAL A 180 22.02 18.21 22.95
CA VAL A 180 21.73 19.25 21.94
C VAL A 180 22.60 19.04 20.70
N ALA A 181 21.99 19.11 19.51
CA ALA A 181 22.67 19.22 18.22
C ALA A 181 22.30 20.56 17.54
N PRO A 182 23.18 21.12 16.68
CA PRO A 182 23.34 22.57 16.49
C PRO A 182 22.46 23.17 15.38
N GLN A 183 22.14 24.45 15.56
CA GLN A 183 21.53 25.33 14.57
C GLN A 183 22.59 25.83 13.56
N ILE A 184 22.25 25.84 12.27
CA ILE A 184 23.00 26.55 11.22
C ILE A 184 22.09 27.66 10.68
N GLU A 185 22.58 28.90 10.75
CA GLU A 185 21.96 30.10 10.19
C GLU A 185 22.15 30.15 8.67
N GLN A 186 21.11 30.57 7.92
CA GLN A 186 21.20 30.94 6.51
C GLN A 186 20.94 32.44 6.35
N GLN A 187 21.88 33.11 5.67
CA GLN A 187 21.77 34.48 5.20
C GLN A 187 20.95 34.55 3.90
N THR A 188 20.12 35.58 3.82
CA THR A 188 19.26 35.96 2.70
C THR A 188 20.03 36.76 1.65
N GLU A 189 19.84 36.46 0.37
CA GLU A 189 19.97 37.43 -0.73
C GLU A 189 18.61 37.57 -1.43
N ALA A 190 18.17 38.82 -1.58
CA ALA A 190 16.93 39.20 -2.23
C ALA A 190 17.18 39.49 -3.71
N VAL A 191 16.37 38.92 -4.60
CA VAL A 191 16.26 39.36 -6.00
C VAL A 191 14.88 39.97 -6.20
N VAL A 192 14.87 41.22 -6.66
CA VAL A 192 13.70 42.02 -6.97
C VAL A 192 13.24 41.70 -8.40
N GLU A 193 12.01 41.24 -8.58
CA GLU A 193 11.34 41.23 -9.89
C GLU A 193 10.29 42.35 -9.98
N GLN A 194 10.36 43.10 -11.09
CA GLN A 194 9.42 44.17 -11.44
C GLN A 194 8.17 43.60 -12.14
N PRO A 195 6.99 44.21 -11.94
CA PRO A 195 5.73 43.69 -12.46
C PRO A 195 5.54 43.98 -13.96
N LYS A 196 5.14 42.97 -14.73
CA LYS A 196 4.55 43.16 -16.06
C LYS A 196 3.03 43.30 -15.93
N GLN A 197 2.51 44.33 -16.58
CA GLN A 197 1.09 44.66 -16.63
C GLN A 197 0.28 43.60 -17.38
N VAL A 198 -0.93 43.41 -16.87
CA VAL A 198 -1.94 42.41 -17.25
C VAL A 198 -2.75 42.94 -18.44
N GLU A 199 -2.75 42.20 -19.55
CA GLU A 199 -3.88 42.20 -20.49
C GLU A 199 -4.59 40.86 -20.39
N SER A 200 -5.91 40.93 -20.22
CA SER A 200 -6.82 39.81 -19.95
C SER A 200 -6.81 38.78 -21.09
N SER A 201 -6.06 37.71 -20.90
CA SER A 201 -6.24 36.44 -21.61
C SER A 201 -6.33 35.35 -20.53
N ALA A 202 -7.25 34.40 -20.69
CA ALA A 202 -7.46 33.35 -19.71
C ALA A 202 -6.13 32.60 -19.50
N GLU A 203 -5.56 32.70 -18.29
CA GLU A 203 -4.29 32.05 -17.95
C GLU A 203 -4.35 30.56 -18.29
N SER A 204 -3.30 30.08 -18.95
CA SER A 204 -3.11 28.66 -19.21
C SER A 204 -3.27 27.90 -17.89
N PRO A 205 -3.94 26.74 -17.85
CA PRO A 205 -3.98 25.90 -16.66
C PRO A 205 -2.58 25.70 -16.04
N MET A 206 -1.51 25.65 -16.83
CA MET A 206 -0.14 25.51 -16.31
C MET A 206 0.39 26.74 -15.54
N GLU A 207 -0.25 27.89 -15.66
CA GLU A 207 0.15 29.18 -15.07
C GLU A 207 -0.72 29.60 -13.89
N ARG A 208 -1.91 28.98 -13.73
CA ARG A 208 -2.83 29.33 -12.63
C ARG A 208 -2.28 28.92 -11.28
N GLN A 209 -2.49 29.80 -10.30
CA GLN A 209 -2.18 29.51 -8.90
C GLN A 209 -3.23 28.54 -8.31
N ASN A 210 -2.76 27.51 -7.61
CA ASN A 210 -3.60 26.58 -6.86
C ASN A 210 -3.24 26.77 -5.38
N LEU A 211 -3.96 27.66 -4.71
CA LEU A 211 -3.70 28.02 -3.32
C LEU A 211 -4.49 27.10 -2.37
N PHE A 212 -3.97 26.95 -1.15
CA PHE A 212 -4.70 26.29 -0.09
C PHE A 212 -5.75 27.24 0.51
N ASP A 213 -6.97 27.14 0.03
CA ASP A 213 -8.09 28.03 0.37
C ASP A 213 -9.14 27.37 1.29
N ASP A 214 -10.25 28.07 1.52
CA ASP A 214 -11.35 27.59 2.36
C ASP A 214 -12.05 26.35 1.76
N GLU A 215 -12.13 26.24 0.43
CA GLU A 215 -12.73 25.08 -0.23
C GLU A 215 -11.85 23.84 -0.06
N LYS A 216 -10.54 23.97 -0.31
CA LYS A 216 -9.56 22.90 -0.07
C LYS A 216 -9.51 22.50 1.40
N THR A 217 -9.60 23.47 2.30
CA THR A 217 -9.66 23.22 3.75
C THR A 217 -10.90 22.38 4.09
N LYS A 218 -12.07 22.78 3.57
CA LYS A 218 -13.33 22.04 3.78
C LYS A 218 -13.22 20.61 3.27
N GLN A 219 -12.68 20.42 2.06
CA GLN A 219 -12.44 19.10 1.48
C GLN A 219 -11.57 18.20 2.38
N ILE A 220 -10.45 18.72 2.92
CA ILE A 220 -9.61 17.97 3.85
C ILE A 220 -10.37 17.64 5.14
N LEU A 221 -11.17 18.57 5.67
CA LEU A 221 -11.93 18.34 6.90
C LEU A 221 -12.98 17.23 6.72
N GLU A 222 -13.65 17.15 5.57
CA GLU A 222 -14.55 16.02 5.27
C GLU A 222 -13.81 14.68 5.28
N VAL A 223 -12.64 14.61 4.62
CA VAL A 223 -11.78 13.42 4.65
C VAL A 223 -11.31 13.10 6.07
N THR A 224 -11.00 14.12 6.87
CA THR A 224 -10.54 13.96 8.25
C THR A 224 -11.65 13.43 9.15
N LYS A 225 -12.89 13.88 8.94
CA LYS A 225 -14.07 13.35 9.65
C LYS A 225 -14.33 11.90 9.32
N ASP A 226 -14.25 11.54 8.04
CA ASP A 226 -14.37 10.15 7.61
C ASP A 226 -13.27 9.28 8.23
N TRP A 227 -12.01 9.74 8.18
CA TRP A 227 -10.89 9.05 8.82
C TRP A 227 -11.08 8.92 10.34
N ALA A 228 -11.48 9.99 11.03
CA ALA A 228 -11.75 9.97 12.46
C ALA A 228 -12.92 9.02 12.81
N LYS A 229 -13.89 8.84 11.92
CA LYS A 229 -15.05 7.97 12.15
C LYS A 229 -14.75 6.49 11.89
N TYR A 230 -14.05 6.18 10.80
CA TYR A 230 -13.86 4.80 10.34
C TYR A 230 -12.45 4.24 10.67
N GLY A 231 -11.50 5.10 11.02
CA GLY A 231 -10.12 4.73 11.35
C GLY A 231 -9.30 4.27 10.14
N GLY A 232 -8.11 3.72 10.39
CA GLY A 232 -7.21 3.20 9.35
C GLY A 232 -6.19 4.23 8.85
N ASN A 233 -5.69 4.06 7.63
CA ASN A 233 -4.70 4.97 7.05
C ASN A 233 -5.39 6.20 6.43
N PHE A 234 -4.92 7.41 6.75
CA PHE A 234 -5.45 8.65 6.18
C PHE A 234 -5.34 8.70 4.65
N TYR A 235 -4.27 8.13 4.07
CA TYR A 235 -4.09 8.04 2.61
C TYR A 235 -5.27 7.33 1.90
N ASP A 236 -5.81 6.27 2.50
CA ASP A 236 -6.91 5.51 1.89
C ASP A 236 -8.21 6.30 1.91
N HIS A 237 -8.43 7.13 2.96
CA HIS A 237 -9.56 8.07 2.99
C HIS A 237 -9.38 9.19 1.98
N LEU A 238 -8.17 9.76 1.89
CA LEU A 238 -7.85 10.83 0.94
C LEU A 238 -8.06 10.40 -0.51
N THR A 239 -7.67 9.17 -0.84
CA THR A 239 -7.76 8.60 -2.20
C THR A 239 -9.09 7.91 -2.49
N GLY A 240 -9.95 7.74 -1.48
CA GLY A 240 -11.19 6.98 -1.59
C GLY A 240 -10.96 5.48 -1.73
N LYS A 241 -9.80 4.94 -1.35
CA LYS A 241 -9.55 3.48 -1.32
C LYS A 241 -10.08 2.81 -0.06
N SER A 242 -10.44 3.60 0.95
CA SER A 242 -11.04 3.10 2.18
C SER A 242 -12.47 2.64 1.95
N ILE A 243 -12.79 1.43 2.41
CA ILE A 243 -14.17 0.97 2.52
C ILE A 243 -14.70 1.38 3.90
N ASN A 244 -15.63 2.34 3.90
CA ASN A 244 -16.18 2.92 5.12
C ASN A 244 -17.01 1.88 5.90
N LEU A 245 -16.37 1.27 6.90
CA LEU A 245 -16.95 0.27 7.81
C LEU A 245 -16.78 0.76 9.25
N GLN A 246 -17.89 1.05 9.92
CA GLN A 246 -17.91 1.57 11.26
C GLN A 246 -17.76 0.46 12.30
N ARG A 247 -16.72 0.57 13.13
CA ARG A 247 -16.41 -0.34 14.23
C ARG A 247 -17.59 -0.43 15.22
N GLY A 248 -18.02 -1.65 15.55
CA GLY A 248 -19.11 -1.90 16.50
C GLY A 248 -20.51 -1.63 15.95
N VAL A 249 -20.63 -1.13 14.71
CA VAL A 249 -21.91 -0.87 14.03
C VAL A 249 -22.05 -1.79 12.82
N ASP A 250 -21.09 -1.71 11.89
CA ASP A 250 -21.09 -2.55 10.69
C ASP A 250 -20.50 -3.95 10.98
N TYR A 251 -19.54 -4.04 11.89
CA TYR A 251 -18.91 -5.30 12.29
C TYR A 251 -18.69 -5.37 13.80
N LYS A 252 -18.67 -6.60 14.32
CA LYS A 252 -18.52 -6.87 15.76
C LYS A 252 -17.08 -6.65 16.20
N VAL A 253 -16.91 -6.36 17.48
CA VAL A 253 -15.60 -6.20 18.11
C VAL A 253 -15.47 -7.26 19.19
N ASN A 254 -14.33 -7.93 19.21
CA ASN A 254 -13.99 -8.89 20.25
C ASN A 254 -13.79 -8.18 21.60
N PRO A 255 -13.85 -8.90 22.73
CA PRO A 255 -13.65 -8.30 24.06
C PRO A 255 -12.28 -7.62 24.26
N ASP A 256 -11.25 -8.05 23.52
CA ASP A 256 -9.90 -7.46 23.51
C ASP A 256 -9.79 -6.20 22.62
N GLY A 257 -10.89 -5.79 21.99
CA GLY A 257 -10.97 -4.63 21.12
C GLY A 257 -10.61 -4.90 19.66
N THR A 258 -10.19 -6.10 19.26
CA THR A 258 -9.92 -6.37 17.84
C THR A 258 -11.22 -6.53 17.03
N PRO A 259 -11.22 -6.24 15.73
CA PRO A 259 -12.35 -6.59 14.86
C PRO A 259 -12.63 -8.11 14.88
N ASP A 260 -13.90 -8.49 14.91
CA ASP A 260 -14.32 -9.84 14.55
C ASP A 260 -14.24 -9.98 13.02
N MET A 261 -13.25 -10.72 12.54
CA MET A 261 -12.94 -10.75 11.11
C MET A 261 -14.05 -11.40 10.27
N ALA A 262 -14.86 -12.29 10.85
CA ALA A 262 -15.99 -12.89 10.13
C ALA A 262 -17.05 -11.83 9.81
N SER A 263 -17.55 -11.10 10.82
CA SER A 263 -18.51 -10.01 10.60
C SER A 263 -17.92 -8.85 9.79
N TYR A 264 -16.62 -8.56 9.93
CA TYR A 264 -15.95 -7.56 9.10
C TYR A 264 -15.99 -7.93 7.61
N ARG A 265 -15.65 -9.19 7.26
CA ARG A 265 -15.71 -9.67 5.87
C ARG A 265 -17.13 -9.65 5.32
N GLU A 266 -18.12 -10.03 6.13
CA GLU A 266 -19.53 -9.98 5.74
C GLU A 266 -19.99 -8.54 5.45
N ALA A 267 -19.67 -7.60 6.35
CA ALA A 267 -20.00 -6.19 6.18
C ALA A 267 -19.34 -5.59 4.94
N ARG A 268 -18.06 -5.95 4.71
CA ARG A 268 -17.30 -5.56 3.52
C ARG A 268 -17.95 -6.09 2.24
N GLN A 269 -18.29 -7.38 2.20
CA GLN A 269 -18.93 -8.00 1.05
C GLN A 269 -20.29 -7.36 0.77
N LYS A 270 -21.08 -7.05 1.81
CA LYS A 270 -22.36 -6.35 1.65
C LYS A 270 -22.23 -4.98 0.99
N LYS A 271 -21.18 -4.22 1.31
CA LYS A 271 -20.90 -2.92 0.65
C LYS A 271 -20.50 -3.11 -0.82
N ILE A 272 -19.69 -4.13 -1.10
CA ILE A 272 -19.29 -4.49 -2.47
C ILE A 272 -20.52 -4.91 -3.28
N ASP A 273 -21.35 -5.81 -2.75
CA ASP A 273 -22.55 -6.28 -3.41
C ASP A 273 -23.52 -5.14 -3.69
N ALA A 274 -23.70 -4.22 -2.75
CA ALA A 274 -24.52 -3.02 -2.94
C ALA A 274 -23.96 -2.10 -4.03
N TRP A 275 -22.64 -1.91 -4.09
CA TRP A 275 -21.99 -1.13 -5.15
C TRP A 275 -22.14 -1.79 -6.53
N LEU A 276 -22.08 -3.13 -6.57
CA LEU A 276 -22.33 -3.94 -7.77
C LEU A 276 -23.81 -4.04 -8.14
N GLN A 277 -24.76 -3.47 -7.39
CA GLN A 277 -26.16 -3.37 -7.86
C GLN A 277 -26.33 -2.33 -8.96
N ASP A 278 -25.39 -1.39 -9.09
CA ASP A 278 -25.35 -0.46 -10.21
C ASP A 278 -24.88 -1.18 -11.47
N PRO A 279 -25.70 -1.22 -12.55
CA PRO A 279 -25.33 -1.85 -13.80
C PRO A 279 -24.01 -1.32 -14.40
N SER A 280 -23.73 -0.02 -14.23
CA SER A 280 -22.51 0.62 -14.72
C SER A 280 -21.24 -0.01 -14.11
N ASN A 281 -21.30 -0.35 -12.82
CA ASN A 281 -20.18 -1.00 -12.14
C ASN A 281 -20.04 -2.48 -12.55
N GLN A 282 -21.15 -3.19 -12.76
CA GLN A 282 -21.10 -4.56 -13.29
C GLN A 282 -20.51 -4.61 -14.69
N GLU A 283 -20.92 -3.69 -15.56
CA GLU A 283 -20.39 -3.54 -16.92
C GLU A 283 -18.88 -3.30 -16.90
N TRP A 284 -18.40 -2.45 -16.00
CA TRP A 284 -16.97 -2.20 -15.84
C TRP A 284 -16.18 -3.46 -15.46
N ILE A 285 -16.64 -4.18 -14.43
CA ILE A 285 -15.97 -5.41 -14.00
C ILE A 285 -16.01 -6.47 -15.11
N ALA A 286 -17.12 -6.58 -15.84
CA ALA A 286 -17.25 -7.52 -16.96
C ALA A 286 -16.42 -7.12 -18.19
N ALA A 287 -16.12 -5.82 -18.36
CA ALA A 287 -15.33 -5.33 -19.48
C ALA A 287 -13.84 -5.68 -19.37
N GLY A 288 -13.31 -5.97 -18.17
CA GLY A 288 -11.93 -6.42 -17.97
C GLY A 288 -11.58 -7.72 -18.71
N PRO A 289 -12.28 -8.83 -18.43
CA PRO A 289 -12.08 -10.09 -19.16
C PRO A 289 -12.28 -9.95 -20.67
N LYS A 290 -13.24 -9.12 -21.09
CA LYS A 290 -13.47 -8.84 -22.52
C LYS A 290 -12.29 -8.10 -23.14
N PHE A 291 -11.76 -7.09 -22.45
CA PHE A 291 -10.58 -6.35 -22.90
C PHE A 291 -9.38 -7.29 -23.10
N GLU A 292 -9.13 -8.21 -22.15
CA GLU A 292 -8.07 -9.22 -22.23
C GLU A 292 -8.24 -10.13 -23.46
N GLN A 293 -9.48 -10.51 -23.80
CA GLN A 293 -9.78 -11.30 -24.99
C GLN A 293 -9.56 -10.53 -26.29
N ASP A 294 -10.08 -9.29 -26.37
CA ASP A 294 -10.03 -8.46 -27.57
C ASP A 294 -8.60 -8.01 -27.91
N HIS A 295 -7.74 -7.81 -26.90
CA HIS A 295 -6.37 -7.30 -27.06
C HIS A 295 -5.29 -8.38 -26.85
N LYS A 296 -5.62 -9.66 -26.96
CA LYS A 296 -4.69 -10.76 -26.63
C LYS A 296 -3.32 -10.70 -27.33
N GLN A 297 -3.24 -10.11 -28.53
CA GLN A 297 -1.99 -9.95 -29.28
C GLN A 297 -1.24 -8.64 -28.96
N GLU A 298 -1.93 -7.68 -28.35
CA GLU A 298 -1.45 -6.34 -28.02
C GLU A 298 -1.23 -6.14 -26.52
N LEU A 299 -1.41 -7.21 -25.74
CA LEU A 299 -1.39 -7.22 -24.28
C LEU A 299 -0.30 -8.15 -23.76
N GLY A 300 0.55 -7.61 -22.89
CA GLY A 300 1.68 -8.30 -22.29
C GLY A 300 1.65 -8.28 -20.77
N TYR A 301 2.63 -8.94 -20.17
CA TYR A 301 2.79 -9.05 -18.73
C TYR A 301 4.23 -8.63 -18.36
N GLY A 302 4.38 -7.38 -17.93
CA GLY A 302 5.69 -6.82 -17.57
C GLY A 302 6.64 -6.60 -18.75
N GLN A 303 7.91 -6.38 -18.41
CA GLN A 303 9.00 -6.20 -19.36
C GLN A 303 9.62 -7.54 -19.77
N GLU A 304 10.16 -7.58 -20.98
CA GLU A 304 10.93 -8.70 -21.48
C GLU A 304 12.34 -8.25 -21.88
N THR A 305 13.32 -9.13 -21.68
CA THR A 305 14.67 -8.95 -22.19
C THR A 305 14.68 -9.04 -23.71
N VAL A 306 14.99 -7.93 -24.39
CA VAL A 306 15.09 -7.86 -25.85
C VAL A 306 16.45 -7.35 -26.28
N LYS A 307 16.92 -7.82 -27.44
CA LYS A 307 18.16 -7.32 -28.05
C LYS A 307 17.90 -6.01 -28.77
N VAL A 308 18.47 -4.92 -28.24
CA VAL A 308 18.34 -3.58 -28.80
C VAL A 308 19.66 -3.16 -29.43
N LYS A 309 19.59 -2.72 -30.70
CA LYS A 309 20.72 -2.13 -31.41
C LYS A 309 21.09 -0.77 -30.79
N GLN A 310 22.34 -0.59 -30.41
CA GLN A 310 22.88 0.66 -29.88
C GLN A 310 23.35 1.59 -31.01
N ALA A 311 23.66 2.84 -30.67
CA ALA A 311 24.12 3.86 -31.62
C ALA A 311 25.46 3.48 -32.31
N ASP A 312 26.29 2.67 -31.66
CA ASP A 312 27.56 2.16 -32.22
C ASP A 312 27.37 0.91 -33.11
N GLY A 313 26.12 0.47 -33.32
CA GLY A 313 25.78 -0.70 -34.12
C GLY A 313 25.86 -2.04 -33.38
N THR A 314 26.29 -2.06 -32.11
CA THR A 314 26.28 -3.27 -31.27
C THR A 314 24.87 -3.59 -30.78
N PHE A 315 24.65 -4.80 -30.26
CA PHE A 315 23.39 -5.18 -29.61
C PHE A 315 23.63 -5.34 -28.11
N ALA A 316 22.69 -4.83 -27.32
CA ALA A 316 22.66 -5.08 -25.89
C ALA A 316 21.27 -5.56 -25.46
N ASP A 317 21.25 -6.45 -24.48
CA ASP A 317 20.02 -6.90 -23.85
C ASP A 317 19.46 -5.74 -23.00
N LYS A 318 18.19 -5.41 -23.20
CA LYS A 318 17.46 -4.38 -22.44
C LYS A 318 16.08 -4.92 -22.07
N GLU A 319 15.64 -4.61 -20.85
CA GLU A 319 14.24 -4.84 -20.44
C GLU A 319 13.34 -3.80 -21.10
N ARG A 320 12.34 -4.28 -21.86
CA ARG A 320 11.38 -3.44 -22.57
C ARG A 320 9.98 -4.05 -22.52
N TYR A 321 8.95 -3.20 -22.50
CA TYR A 321 7.60 -3.64 -22.83
C TYR A 321 7.54 -3.98 -24.32
N THR A 322 6.96 -5.13 -24.67
CA THR A 322 6.95 -5.60 -26.06
C THR A 322 5.58 -5.54 -26.74
N THR A 323 4.61 -4.99 -26.01
CA THR A 323 3.23 -4.79 -26.42
C THR A 323 2.79 -3.41 -25.95
N PRO A 324 1.86 -2.75 -26.66
CA PRO A 324 1.37 -1.43 -26.25
C PRO A 324 0.63 -1.49 -24.92
N TYR A 325 -0.16 -2.54 -24.68
CA TYR A 325 -0.84 -2.76 -23.41
C TYR A 325 -0.07 -3.75 -22.54
N PHE A 326 -0.08 -3.54 -21.22
CA PHE A 326 0.47 -4.52 -20.27
C PHE A 326 -0.13 -4.37 -18.88
N TYR A 327 -0.14 -5.47 -18.13
CA TYR A 327 -0.50 -5.45 -16.71
C TYR A 327 0.73 -5.32 -15.81
N GLU A 328 0.65 -4.45 -14.81
CA GLU A 328 1.68 -4.29 -13.80
C GLU A 328 1.08 -3.72 -12.50
N ASN A 329 1.41 -4.32 -11.34
CA ASN A 329 1.02 -3.82 -10.01
C ASN A 329 -0.49 -3.55 -9.82
N GLY A 330 -1.37 -4.37 -10.41
CA GLY A 330 -2.83 -4.19 -10.33
C GLY A 330 -3.39 -3.10 -11.26
N TRP A 331 -2.60 -2.67 -12.24
CA TRP A 331 -2.98 -1.69 -13.25
C TRP A 331 -2.85 -2.26 -14.65
N LEU A 332 -3.77 -1.88 -15.52
CA LEU A 332 -3.66 -1.98 -16.97
C LEU A 332 -3.01 -0.69 -17.50
N TYR A 333 -1.87 -0.82 -18.15
CA TYR A 333 -1.15 0.28 -18.79
C TYR A 333 -1.28 0.22 -20.31
N TYR A 334 -1.18 1.40 -20.93
CA TYR A 334 -0.83 1.60 -22.32
C TYR A 334 0.44 2.44 -22.37
N GLU A 335 1.43 1.99 -23.12
CA GLU A 335 2.70 2.68 -23.36
C GLU A 335 2.88 2.87 -24.87
N SER A 336 3.01 4.13 -25.28
CA SER A 336 3.22 4.45 -26.69
C SER A 336 4.63 4.08 -27.16
N ASN A 337 5.59 4.02 -26.24
CA ASN A 337 6.96 3.59 -26.49
C ASN A 337 7.20 2.13 -26.05
N TYR A 338 6.70 1.19 -26.84
CA TYR A 338 6.98 -0.23 -26.68
C TYR A 338 7.92 -0.76 -27.78
N PHE A 339 8.59 -1.88 -27.51
CA PHE A 339 9.44 -2.59 -28.45
C PHE A 339 8.62 -3.57 -29.29
N ASP A 340 8.51 -3.32 -30.58
CA ASP A 340 7.79 -4.24 -31.47
C ASP A 340 8.70 -5.39 -31.91
N LYS A 341 8.37 -6.61 -31.47
CA LYS A 341 9.11 -7.83 -31.81
C LYS A 341 9.04 -8.19 -33.29
N GLN A 342 8.00 -7.78 -34.02
CA GLN A 342 7.85 -8.08 -35.45
C GLN A 342 8.80 -7.23 -36.29
N THR A 343 8.94 -5.95 -35.95
CA THR A 343 9.88 -5.05 -36.63
C THR A 343 11.28 -5.10 -36.04
N GLY A 344 11.42 -5.58 -34.80
CA GLY A 344 12.68 -5.59 -34.05
C GLY A 344 13.12 -4.20 -33.60
N GLU A 345 12.19 -3.24 -33.52
CA GLU A 345 12.47 -1.84 -33.27
C GLU A 345 11.52 -1.26 -32.20
N LEU A 346 11.97 -0.21 -31.52
CA LEU A 346 11.05 0.59 -30.70
C LEU A 346 10.05 1.30 -31.60
N LYS A 347 8.76 1.24 -31.25
CA LYS A 347 7.74 2.04 -31.95
C LYS A 347 7.99 3.54 -31.84
N GLN A 348 8.64 3.97 -30.76
CA GLN A 348 9.07 5.34 -30.55
C GLN A 348 10.50 5.34 -30.01
N PRO A 349 11.42 6.16 -30.56
CA PRO A 349 12.83 6.12 -30.17
C PRO A 349 13.05 6.43 -28.68
N GLU A 350 12.32 7.41 -28.14
CA GLU A 350 12.29 7.73 -26.71
C GLU A 350 11.00 8.49 -26.35
N ARG A 351 10.43 8.20 -25.17
CA ARG A 351 9.30 8.97 -24.62
C ARG A 351 9.85 10.11 -23.79
N GLU A 352 9.24 11.29 -23.89
CA GLU A 352 9.57 12.40 -23.00
C GLU A 352 9.40 11.96 -21.53
N SER A 353 10.41 12.27 -20.71
CA SER A 353 10.32 12.03 -19.27
C SER A 353 9.05 12.66 -18.73
N THR A 354 8.32 11.92 -17.90
CA THR A 354 7.08 12.41 -17.31
C THR A 354 7.37 13.71 -16.55
N LYS A 355 6.47 14.67 -16.68
CA LYS A 355 6.49 15.96 -15.98
C LYS A 355 5.12 16.34 -15.46
N TYR A 356 4.06 15.81 -16.05
CA TYR A 356 2.68 16.04 -15.67
C TYR A 356 1.90 14.74 -15.59
N ARG A 357 0.89 14.75 -14.71
CA ARG A 357 -0.10 13.68 -14.59
C ARG A 357 -1.49 14.27 -14.75
N VAL A 358 -2.34 13.62 -15.54
CA VAL A 358 -3.75 13.95 -15.69
C VAL A 358 -4.58 12.79 -15.16
N TYR A 359 -5.44 13.09 -14.20
CA TYR A 359 -6.31 12.12 -13.53
C TYR A 359 -7.72 12.30 -14.05
N PHE A 360 -8.39 11.20 -14.39
CA PHE A 360 -9.79 11.20 -14.76
C PHE A 360 -10.57 10.35 -13.75
N ASN A 361 -11.65 10.91 -13.24
CA ASN A 361 -12.61 10.24 -12.38
C ASN A 361 -13.99 10.25 -13.06
N CYS A 362 -14.55 9.05 -13.24
CA CYS A 362 -15.84 8.80 -13.88
C CYS A 362 -16.52 7.58 -13.26
N GLU A 363 -17.77 7.34 -13.64
CA GLU A 363 -18.53 6.15 -13.23
C GLU A 363 -17.99 4.87 -13.87
N GLY A 364 -18.30 3.72 -13.27
CA GLY A 364 -17.77 2.41 -13.66
C GLY A 364 -17.76 2.18 -15.17
N GLY A 365 -18.94 2.22 -15.80
CA GLY A 365 -19.14 1.92 -17.22
C GLY A 365 -18.42 2.88 -18.16
N ASP A 366 -18.01 4.06 -17.69
CA ASP A 366 -17.27 5.05 -18.47
C ASP A 366 -15.74 4.88 -18.38
N ILE A 367 -15.22 4.09 -17.44
CA ILE A 367 -13.76 4.00 -17.18
C ILE A 367 -12.99 3.47 -18.38
N LEU A 368 -13.30 2.27 -18.87
CA LEU A 368 -12.61 1.70 -20.04
C LEU A 368 -12.87 2.51 -21.34
N PRO A 369 -14.10 2.95 -21.64
CA PRO A 369 -14.37 3.84 -22.77
C PRO A 369 -13.58 5.16 -22.70
N THR A 370 -13.44 5.76 -21.53
CA THR A 370 -12.62 6.97 -21.36
C THR A 370 -11.13 6.67 -21.53
N TYR A 371 -10.65 5.57 -20.94
CA TYR A 371 -9.27 5.12 -21.07
C TYR A 371 -8.87 4.94 -22.54
N GLN A 372 -9.66 4.17 -23.31
CA GLN A 372 -9.41 3.95 -24.73
C GLN A 372 -9.63 5.21 -25.57
N GLY A 373 -10.68 5.99 -25.27
CA GLY A 373 -10.99 7.22 -26.00
C GLY A 373 -9.88 8.27 -25.88
N VAL A 374 -9.28 8.42 -24.69
CA VAL A 374 -8.13 9.32 -24.50
C VAL A 374 -6.92 8.81 -25.29
N ILE A 375 -6.62 7.51 -25.26
CA ILE A 375 -5.54 6.92 -26.06
C ILE A 375 -5.75 7.23 -27.54
N GLU A 376 -6.96 7.02 -28.06
CA GLU A 376 -7.29 7.25 -29.47
C GLU A 376 -7.07 8.71 -29.86
N GLN A 377 -7.61 9.66 -29.09
CA GLN A 377 -7.49 11.09 -29.40
C GLN A 377 -6.03 11.56 -29.39
N LEU A 378 -5.25 11.17 -28.37
CA LEU A 378 -3.83 11.55 -28.30
C LEU A 378 -3.01 10.86 -29.39
N SER A 379 -3.37 9.63 -29.76
CA SER A 379 -2.73 8.88 -30.84
C SER A 379 -3.14 9.34 -32.23
N GLN A 380 -3.99 10.34 -32.40
CA GLN A 380 -4.23 10.96 -33.71
C GLN A 380 -3.24 12.10 -34.00
N ASP A 381 -2.65 12.69 -32.97
CA ASP A 381 -1.71 13.81 -33.13
C ASP A 381 -0.29 13.32 -33.48
N PRO A 382 0.30 13.76 -34.61
CA PRO A 382 1.62 13.31 -35.04
C PRO A 382 2.77 13.73 -34.12
N GLU A 383 2.63 14.82 -33.38
CA GLU A 383 3.66 15.28 -32.44
C GLU A 383 3.58 14.50 -31.13
N LEU A 384 2.38 14.23 -30.61
CA LEU A 384 2.21 13.35 -29.45
C LEU A 384 2.65 11.91 -29.74
N LYS A 385 2.47 11.41 -30.98
CA LYS A 385 3.09 10.14 -31.40
C LYS A 385 4.61 10.15 -31.34
N LYS A 386 5.26 11.31 -31.48
CA LYS A 386 6.72 11.42 -31.39
C LYS A 386 7.18 11.60 -29.96
N LEU A 387 6.45 12.41 -29.17
CA LEU A 387 6.77 12.71 -27.78
C LEU A 387 6.47 11.55 -26.84
N GLY A 388 5.42 10.78 -27.16
CA GLY A 388 4.95 9.63 -26.42
C GLY A 388 4.21 9.98 -25.12
N PHE A 389 3.40 9.03 -24.64
CA PHE A 389 2.66 9.11 -23.40
C PHE A 389 2.40 7.71 -22.83
N GLN A 390 2.14 7.65 -21.53
CA GLN A 390 1.70 6.43 -20.87
C GLN A 390 0.38 6.71 -20.17
N ILE A 391 -0.55 5.79 -20.16
CA ILE A 391 -1.82 5.94 -19.44
C ILE A 391 -2.20 4.61 -18.80
N LYS A 392 -2.81 4.66 -17.61
CA LYS A 392 -3.23 3.48 -16.88
C LYS A 392 -4.62 3.58 -16.30
N THR A 393 -5.23 2.42 -16.06
CA THR A 393 -6.47 2.26 -15.28
C THR A 393 -6.39 0.98 -14.45
N ALA A 394 -7.27 0.82 -13.45
CA ALA A 394 -7.24 -0.36 -12.59
C ALA A 394 -7.42 -1.64 -13.42
N ASP A 395 -6.65 -2.67 -13.12
CA ASP A 395 -6.81 -3.99 -13.73
C ASP A 395 -8.09 -4.64 -13.18
N VAL A 396 -9.12 -4.70 -14.03
CA VAL A 396 -10.39 -5.36 -13.72
C VAL A 396 -10.57 -6.70 -14.43
N SER A 397 -9.51 -7.25 -15.05
CA SER A 397 -9.57 -8.54 -15.74
C SER A 397 -9.77 -9.71 -14.78
N LYS A 398 -9.13 -9.64 -13.61
CA LYS A 398 -9.14 -10.68 -12.57
C LYS A 398 -9.13 -10.03 -11.18
N VAL A 399 -10.30 -9.54 -10.74
CA VAL A 399 -10.45 -8.85 -9.46
C VAL A 399 -11.01 -9.74 -8.36
N SER A 400 -10.33 -9.72 -7.22
CA SER A 400 -10.80 -10.22 -5.94
C SER A 400 -11.77 -9.23 -5.28
N PRO A 401 -12.58 -9.66 -4.30
CA PRO A 401 -13.34 -8.74 -3.47
C PRO A 401 -12.44 -7.68 -2.80
N SER A 402 -11.19 -8.04 -2.46
CA SER A 402 -10.22 -7.10 -1.88
C SER A 402 -9.97 -5.92 -2.83
N GLU A 403 -9.59 -6.23 -4.07
CA GLU A 403 -9.35 -5.23 -5.12
C GLU A 403 -10.62 -4.42 -5.43
N ILE A 404 -11.80 -5.06 -5.50
CA ILE A 404 -13.08 -4.35 -5.70
C ILE A 404 -13.31 -3.29 -4.62
N GLY A 405 -13.09 -3.63 -3.35
CA GLY A 405 -13.26 -2.69 -2.25
C GLY A 405 -12.24 -1.54 -2.25
N GLN A 406 -11.09 -1.68 -2.90
CA GLN A 406 -10.12 -0.58 -3.09
C GLN A 406 -10.50 0.31 -4.28
N ILE A 407 -10.93 -0.29 -5.39
CA ILE A 407 -11.23 0.46 -6.61
C ILE A 407 -12.60 1.13 -6.56
N MET A 408 -13.58 0.61 -5.79
CA MET A 408 -14.98 1.07 -5.82
C MET A 408 -15.18 2.57 -5.60
N ASN A 409 -14.30 3.22 -4.83
CA ASN A 409 -14.37 4.62 -4.43
C ASN A 409 -13.11 5.41 -4.84
N GLN A 410 -12.17 4.76 -5.52
CA GLN A 410 -10.89 5.35 -5.90
C GLN A 410 -11.09 6.63 -6.74
N LYS A 411 -10.36 7.71 -6.42
CA LYS A 411 -10.46 9.00 -7.13
C LYS A 411 -9.53 9.11 -8.35
N ASP A 412 -8.50 8.27 -8.44
CA ASP A 412 -7.53 8.19 -9.53
C ASP A 412 -7.79 6.97 -10.45
N ARG A 413 -8.99 6.88 -11.03
CA ARG A 413 -9.44 5.73 -11.87
C ARG A 413 -8.60 5.56 -13.14
N ILE A 414 -8.23 6.68 -13.76
CA ILE A 414 -7.39 6.71 -14.95
C ILE A 414 -6.30 7.76 -14.72
N VAL A 415 -5.05 7.41 -15.01
CA VAL A 415 -3.90 8.30 -14.85
C VAL A 415 -3.08 8.33 -16.13
N LEU A 416 -2.99 9.50 -16.75
CA LEU A 416 -2.19 9.79 -17.94
C LEU A 416 -0.89 10.48 -17.52
N TYR A 417 0.23 10.06 -18.09
CA TYR A 417 1.58 10.53 -17.83
C TYR A 417 2.15 11.16 -19.09
N LEU A 418 2.48 12.45 -19.00
CA LEU A 418 2.95 13.27 -20.11
C LEU A 418 4.25 13.99 -19.71
N GLY A 419 5.13 14.18 -20.68
CA GLY A 419 6.22 15.14 -20.55
C GLY A 419 5.75 16.59 -20.67
N GLU A 420 6.67 17.55 -20.67
CA GLU A 420 6.35 18.97 -20.71
C GLU A 420 5.77 19.39 -22.06
N LYS A 421 6.48 19.07 -23.15
CA LYS A 421 5.97 19.34 -24.51
C LYS A 421 4.75 18.48 -24.82
N GLY A 422 4.74 17.24 -24.31
CA GLY A 422 3.59 16.35 -24.42
C GLY A 422 2.34 16.97 -23.79
N MET A 423 2.46 17.60 -22.63
CA MET A 423 1.34 18.26 -21.95
C MET A 423 0.83 19.48 -22.73
N GLU A 424 1.72 20.34 -23.24
CA GLU A 424 1.33 21.51 -24.05
C GLU A 424 0.47 21.11 -25.26
N LYS A 425 0.81 19.99 -25.91
CA LYS A 425 0.08 19.46 -27.06
C LYS A 425 -1.18 18.71 -26.68
N ALA A 426 -1.14 17.92 -25.60
CA ALA A 426 -2.28 17.14 -25.14
C ALA A 426 -3.39 18.00 -24.55
N LEU A 427 -3.05 19.10 -23.86
CA LEU A 427 -4.03 19.91 -23.13
C LEU A 427 -5.26 20.33 -23.96
N PRO A 428 -5.14 20.96 -25.15
CA PRO A 428 -6.30 21.33 -25.95
C PRO A 428 -7.12 20.11 -26.43
N ILE A 429 -6.46 18.98 -26.70
CA ILE A 429 -7.13 17.73 -27.09
C ILE A 429 -7.95 17.20 -25.91
N LEU A 430 -7.36 17.19 -24.71
CA LEU A 430 -8.00 16.75 -23.49
C LEU A 430 -9.17 17.66 -23.09
N GLN A 431 -9.03 18.98 -23.24
CA GLN A 431 -10.12 19.94 -22.99
C GLN A 431 -11.30 19.67 -23.93
N LYS A 432 -11.05 19.56 -25.23
CA LYS A 432 -12.10 19.27 -26.21
C LYS A 432 -12.77 17.92 -25.93
N TYR A 433 -11.98 16.88 -25.66
CA TYR A 433 -12.51 15.56 -25.30
C TYR A 433 -13.38 15.64 -24.04
N ALA A 434 -12.91 16.35 -23.01
CA ALA A 434 -13.62 16.50 -21.75
C ALA A 434 -14.92 17.28 -21.90
N GLU A 435 -14.94 18.34 -22.70
CA GLU A 435 -16.14 19.11 -23.02
C GLU A 435 -17.21 18.26 -23.71
N GLN A 436 -16.81 17.49 -24.73
CA GLN A 436 -17.72 16.59 -25.46
C GLN A 436 -18.26 15.45 -24.60
N ASN A 437 -17.57 15.13 -23.51
CA ASN A 437 -17.89 14.02 -22.62
C ASN A 437 -18.20 14.49 -21.19
N ARG A 438 -18.60 15.75 -20.99
CA ARG A 438 -18.69 16.38 -19.66
C ARG A 438 -19.57 15.60 -18.69
N GLN A 439 -20.63 14.96 -19.20
CA GLN A 439 -21.53 14.09 -18.43
C GLN A 439 -20.83 12.92 -17.73
N LYS A 440 -19.68 12.45 -18.23
CA LYS A 440 -18.89 11.35 -17.63
C LYS A 440 -18.11 11.80 -16.40
N PHE A 441 -17.82 13.10 -16.28
CA PHE A 441 -16.90 13.67 -15.28
C PHE A 441 -17.67 14.40 -14.18
N ASN A 442 -18.64 13.71 -13.59
CA ASN A 442 -19.53 14.24 -12.55
C ASN A 442 -19.03 14.01 -11.11
N LYS A 443 -18.04 13.13 -10.92
CA LYS A 443 -17.41 12.88 -9.62
C LYS A 443 -16.26 13.84 -9.37
N GLU A 444 -16.03 14.13 -8.10
CA GLU A 444 -14.86 14.90 -7.67
C GLU A 444 -13.58 14.09 -7.93
N GLY A 445 -12.62 14.68 -8.65
CA GLY A 445 -11.32 14.06 -8.91
C GLY A 445 -10.37 14.04 -7.71
N VAL A 446 -9.08 13.87 -8.00
CA VAL A 446 -8.00 13.88 -7.00
C VAL A 446 -8.00 15.19 -6.19
N LEU A 447 -8.03 15.08 -4.86
CA LEU A 447 -8.02 16.22 -3.94
C LEU A 447 -6.77 17.08 -4.13
N LEU A 448 -6.90 18.40 -3.95
CA LEU A 448 -5.81 19.40 -4.02
C LEU A 448 -5.09 19.51 -5.38
N ALA A 449 -5.36 18.60 -6.32
CA ALA A 449 -4.89 18.70 -7.68
C ALA A 449 -5.66 19.78 -8.44
N GLN A 450 -5.02 20.35 -9.47
CA GLN A 450 -5.59 21.45 -10.21
C GLN A 450 -6.73 20.97 -11.12
N PRO A 451 -7.90 21.62 -11.15
CA PRO A 451 -8.94 21.32 -12.13
C PRO A 451 -8.48 21.54 -13.56
N LEU A 452 -8.86 20.63 -14.46
CA LEU A 452 -8.95 20.98 -15.88
C LEU A 452 -10.13 21.94 -16.06
N THR A 453 -9.95 22.98 -16.87
CA THR A 453 -11.06 23.85 -17.28
C THR A 453 -11.35 23.71 -18.76
N ASP A 454 -12.62 23.88 -19.10
CA ASP A 454 -13.06 24.00 -20.48
C ASP A 454 -12.60 25.32 -21.13
N SER A 455 -12.92 25.49 -22.41
CA SER A 455 -12.67 26.66 -23.24
C SER A 455 -13.35 27.94 -22.73
N GLN A 456 -14.36 27.84 -21.88
CA GLN A 456 -15.01 28.96 -21.21
C GLN A 456 -14.41 29.24 -19.82
N GLY A 457 -13.40 28.48 -19.40
CA GLY A 457 -12.75 28.60 -18.11
C GLY A 457 -13.50 27.93 -16.96
N GLN A 458 -14.54 27.15 -17.23
CA GLN A 458 -15.29 26.43 -16.20
C GLN A 458 -14.59 25.12 -15.82
N GLU A 459 -14.57 24.78 -14.53
CA GLU A 459 -13.99 23.53 -14.06
C GLU A 459 -14.75 22.29 -14.55
N ILE A 460 -13.97 21.23 -14.82
CA ILE A 460 -14.45 19.90 -15.11
C ILE A 460 -14.17 19.02 -13.89
N SER A 461 -15.20 18.74 -13.09
CA SER A 461 -15.11 18.18 -11.73
C SER A 461 -14.19 16.95 -11.61
N GLY A 462 -14.33 16.01 -12.55
CA GLY A 462 -13.63 14.73 -12.54
C GLY A 462 -12.22 14.73 -13.13
N ILE A 463 -11.74 15.84 -13.70
CA ILE A 463 -10.42 15.86 -14.34
C ILE A 463 -9.48 16.79 -13.60
N ARG A 464 -8.35 16.24 -13.17
CA ARG A 464 -7.35 16.95 -12.38
C ARG A 464 -5.96 16.82 -12.97
N ILE A 465 -5.13 17.83 -12.79
CA ILE A 465 -3.75 17.90 -13.30
C ILE A 465 -2.81 18.14 -12.12
N THR A 466 -1.67 17.46 -12.15
CA THR A 466 -0.55 17.72 -11.22
C THR A 466 0.77 17.72 -11.99
N SER A 467 1.79 18.36 -11.45
CA SER A 467 3.15 18.03 -11.88
C SER A 467 3.52 16.62 -11.40
N GLU A 468 4.60 16.07 -11.96
CA GLU A 468 5.22 14.87 -11.43
C GLU A 468 5.72 15.14 -10.01
N THR A 469 5.44 14.20 -9.11
CA THR A 469 5.98 14.22 -7.77
C THR A 469 7.43 13.76 -7.78
N LYS A 470 8.35 14.70 -7.56
CA LYS A 470 9.76 14.42 -7.27
C LYS A 470 10.11 14.99 -5.91
N GLY A 471 10.47 14.15 -4.97
CA GLY A 471 10.87 14.60 -3.64
C GLY A 471 11.16 13.42 -2.73
N MET A 472 11.81 13.72 -1.61
CA MET A 472 11.99 12.79 -0.51
C MET A 472 11.17 13.26 0.68
N SER A 473 10.81 12.33 1.57
CA SER A 473 10.20 12.67 2.85
C SER A 473 11.12 13.61 3.64
N PRO A 474 10.67 14.82 4.04
CA PRO A 474 11.40 15.64 5.00
C PRO A 474 11.24 15.10 6.42
N ASP A 475 10.38 14.09 6.62
CA ASP A 475 10.22 13.42 7.89
C ASP A 475 11.49 12.59 8.18
N PRO A 476 12.21 12.85 9.29
CA PRO A 476 13.42 12.12 9.63
C PRO A 476 13.17 10.62 9.87
N THR A 477 11.93 10.21 10.15
CA THR A 477 11.55 8.79 10.29
C THR A 477 11.34 8.08 8.95
N GLU A 478 11.28 8.83 7.85
CA GLU A 478 11.12 8.37 6.48
C GLU A 478 12.26 8.85 5.57
N SER A 479 13.43 9.12 6.16
CA SER A 479 14.59 9.71 5.47
C SER A 479 14.98 8.88 4.24
N GLY A 480 15.12 9.57 3.09
CA GLY A 480 15.52 8.96 1.81
C GLY A 480 14.38 8.34 1.00
N LYS A 481 13.16 8.24 1.54
CA LYS A 481 12.01 7.65 0.82
C LYS A 481 11.44 8.62 -0.21
N LYS A 482 11.16 8.11 -1.41
CA LYS A 482 10.51 8.86 -2.49
C LYS A 482 9.00 8.66 -2.44
N TYR A 483 8.24 9.70 -2.73
CA TYR A 483 6.79 9.59 -2.85
C TYR A 483 6.38 8.79 -4.08
N ALA A 484 5.41 7.90 -3.91
CA ALA A 484 4.87 7.09 -4.99
C ALA A 484 3.94 7.89 -5.91
N SER A 485 3.25 8.90 -5.38
CA SER A 485 2.26 9.69 -6.12
C SER A 485 2.00 11.08 -5.52
N PHE A 486 1.24 11.89 -6.25
CA PHE A 486 0.72 13.17 -5.76
C PHE A 486 -0.10 12.98 -4.48
N SER A 487 -1.07 12.09 -4.49
CA SER A 487 -1.92 11.84 -3.32
C SER A 487 -1.14 11.30 -2.12
N ASP A 488 -0.08 10.52 -2.37
CA ASP A 488 0.83 10.03 -1.32
C ASP A 488 1.55 11.20 -0.65
N MET A 489 2.21 12.06 -1.44
CA MET A 489 2.83 13.29 -0.95
C MET A 489 1.83 14.19 -0.19
N GLN A 490 0.62 14.40 -0.74
CA GLN A 490 -0.42 15.20 -0.08
C GLN A 490 -0.86 14.60 1.26
N SER A 491 -1.04 13.28 1.33
CA SER A 491 -1.39 12.61 2.58
C SER A 491 -0.33 12.87 3.66
N LYS A 492 0.96 12.79 3.29
CA LYS A 492 2.08 13.04 4.22
C LYS A 492 2.18 14.49 4.66
N VAL A 493 1.92 15.45 3.77
CA VAL A 493 1.83 16.89 4.13
C VAL A 493 0.73 17.11 5.16
N ILE A 494 -0.46 16.55 4.92
CA ILE A 494 -1.62 16.72 5.81
C ILE A 494 -1.39 16.03 7.17
N GLU A 495 -0.89 14.80 7.16
CA GLU A 495 -0.51 14.10 8.39
C GLU A 495 0.55 14.87 9.18
N SER A 496 1.52 15.50 8.52
CA SER A 496 2.52 16.35 9.16
C SER A 496 1.87 17.58 9.81
N CYS A 497 0.86 18.18 9.16
CA CYS A 497 0.05 19.24 9.78
C CYS A 497 -0.65 18.74 11.05
N PHE A 498 -1.29 17.57 11.02
CA PHE A 498 -1.93 16.98 12.20
C PHE A 498 -0.94 16.68 13.31
N ARG A 499 0.27 16.19 12.98
CA ARG A 499 1.36 15.97 13.94
C ARG A 499 1.82 17.27 14.59
N SER A 500 1.95 18.36 13.82
CA SER A 500 2.28 19.69 14.35
C SER A 500 1.21 20.22 15.28
N ILE A 501 -0.08 20.13 14.89
CA ILE A 501 -1.21 20.53 15.74
C ILE A 501 -1.21 19.73 17.04
N THR A 502 -1.08 18.40 16.95
CA THR A 502 -1.07 17.50 18.10
C THR A 502 0.11 17.82 19.04
N THR A 503 1.31 17.98 18.51
CA THR A 503 2.50 18.33 19.29
C THR A 503 2.34 19.66 20.00
N GLY A 504 1.75 20.65 19.30
CA GLY A 504 1.41 21.94 19.91
C GLY A 504 0.44 21.81 21.08
N LEU A 505 -0.60 20.99 20.93
CA LEU A 505 -1.62 20.76 21.96
C LEU A 505 -1.14 19.92 23.15
N LYS A 506 -0.08 19.11 22.97
CA LYS A 506 0.60 18.42 24.08
C LYS A 506 1.37 19.39 24.99
N ASN A 507 1.69 20.60 24.52
CA ASN A 507 2.32 21.62 25.35
C ASN A 507 1.28 22.24 26.31
N PRO A 508 1.49 22.17 27.65
CA PRO A 508 0.52 22.69 28.62
C PRO A 508 0.21 24.18 28.44
N LYS A 509 1.19 25.00 28.01
CA LYS A 509 0.97 26.45 27.81
C LYS A 509 0.05 26.72 26.62
N THR A 510 0.24 25.99 25.52
CA THR A 510 -0.62 26.09 24.33
C THR A 510 -2.03 25.59 24.63
N LEU A 511 -2.14 24.47 25.34
CA LEU A 511 -3.41 23.91 25.78
C LEU A 511 -4.17 24.87 26.71
N GLU A 512 -3.47 25.57 27.61
CA GLU A 512 -4.10 26.55 28.48
C GLU A 512 -4.51 27.82 27.70
N ALA A 513 -3.70 28.27 26.74
CA ALA A 513 -3.99 29.44 25.91
C ALA A 513 -5.24 29.24 25.03
N MET A 514 -5.53 28.01 24.58
CA MET A 514 -6.76 27.75 23.81
C MET A 514 -8.02 27.74 24.67
N ALA A 515 -7.92 27.58 25.99
CA ALA A 515 -9.08 27.50 26.89
C ALA A 515 -9.96 28.76 26.83
N ALA A 516 -9.38 29.92 26.49
CA ALA A 516 -10.10 31.18 26.33
C ALA A 516 -11.15 31.14 25.19
N LYS A 517 -10.92 30.34 24.14
CA LYS A 517 -11.81 30.21 22.99
C LYS A 517 -12.50 28.83 22.92
N TYR A 518 -11.85 27.79 23.40
CA TYR A 518 -12.31 26.40 23.31
C TYR A 518 -12.17 25.66 24.66
N PRO A 519 -12.91 26.08 25.71
CA PRO A 519 -12.75 25.52 27.06
C PRO A 519 -13.14 24.04 27.15
N VAL A 520 -14.21 23.63 26.47
CA VAL A 520 -14.68 22.23 26.46
C VAL A 520 -13.68 21.31 25.75
N MET A 521 -13.20 21.72 24.57
CA MET A 521 -12.14 21.03 23.85
C MET A 521 -10.87 20.88 24.70
N LYS A 522 -10.44 21.95 25.39
CA LYS A 522 -9.29 21.90 26.30
C LYS A 522 -9.46 20.83 27.38
N ASP A 523 -10.61 20.81 28.05
CA ASP A 523 -10.88 19.82 29.10
C ASP A 523 -10.86 18.39 28.55
N ASN A 524 -11.44 18.15 27.38
CA ASN A 524 -11.43 16.84 26.75
C ASN A 524 -10.00 16.41 26.37
N LEU A 525 -9.23 17.30 25.75
CA LEU A 525 -7.86 17.03 25.34
C LEU A 525 -6.93 16.80 26.55
N SER A 526 -7.16 17.50 27.66
CA SER A 526 -6.36 17.35 28.89
C SER A 526 -6.51 15.98 29.57
N ARG A 527 -7.57 15.24 29.24
CA ARG A 527 -7.85 13.90 29.77
C ARG A 527 -7.24 12.79 28.91
N LEU A 528 -6.69 13.13 27.75
CA LEU A 528 -6.04 12.16 26.87
C LEU A 528 -4.71 11.69 27.48
N PRO A 529 -4.43 10.38 27.47
CA PRO A 529 -3.13 9.84 27.90
C PRO A 529 -1.95 10.43 27.10
N ALA A 530 -0.76 10.54 27.72
CA ALA A 530 0.42 11.13 27.09
C ALA A 530 0.84 10.44 25.76
N GLY A 531 0.59 9.13 25.66
CA GLY A 531 0.86 8.29 24.48
C GLY A 531 -0.23 8.32 23.39
N THR A 532 -1.25 9.17 23.52
CA THR A 532 -2.36 9.25 22.56
C THR A 532 -1.85 9.61 21.15
N SER A 533 -2.34 8.87 20.15
CA SER A 533 -1.96 9.01 18.74
C SER A 533 -2.55 10.28 18.11
N THR A 534 -1.99 10.73 17.00
CA THR A 534 -2.51 11.88 16.23
C THR A 534 -3.96 11.66 15.80
N GLU A 535 -4.34 10.44 15.39
CA GLU A 535 -5.71 10.10 15.03
C GLU A 535 -6.69 10.35 16.18
N GLU A 536 -6.36 9.88 17.39
CA GLU A 536 -7.20 10.05 18.57
C GLU A 536 -7.28 11.52 19.01
N TYR A 537 -6.21 12.30 18.83
CA TYR A 537 -6.27 13.76 19.00
C TYR A 537 -7.22 14.41 17.99
N MET A 538 -7.18 14.03 16.71
CA MET A 538 -8.09 14.57 15.70
C MET A 538 -9.55 14.20 16.00
N LYS A 539 -9.82 12.96 16.43
CA LYS A 539 -11.14 12.52 16.92
C LYS A 539 -11.63 13.38 18.08
N ALA A 540 -10.79 13.59 19.10
CA ALA A 540 -11.15 14.39 20.26
C ALA A 540 -11.42 15.86 19.92
N ILE A 541 -10.67 16.43 18.97
CA ILE A 541 -10.92 17.78 18.46
C ILE A 541 -12.27 17.83 17.72
N LEU A 542 -12.52 16.90 16.80
CA LEU A 542 -13.74 16.85 15.99
C LEU A 542 -15.00 16.50 16.78
N ALA A 543 -14.86 15.92 17.98
CA ALA A 543 -15.98 15.70 18.89
C ALA A 543 -16.48 17.01 19.56
N ASP A 544 -15.69 18.08 19.56
CA ASP A 544 -16.11 19.38 20.05
C ASP A 544 -16.89 20.15 18.96
N PRO A 545 -17.99 20.85 19.29
CA PRO A 545 -18.77 21.62 18.32
C PRO A 545 -17.97 22.67 17.54
N ASN A 546 -16.87 23.19 18.09
CA ASN A 546 -15.98 24.15 17.44
C ASN A 546 -14.70 23.51 16.88
N GLY A 547 -14.62 22.18 16.89
CA GLY A 547 -13.48 21.39 16.40
C GLY A 547 -13.13 21.65 14.94
N GLU A 548 -14.16 21.71 14.09
CA GLU A 548 -13.96 21.99 12.66
C GLU A 548 -13.37 23.38 12.42
N GLU A 549 -13.87 24.41 13.11
CA GLU A 549 -13.34 25.77 13.00
C GLU A 549 -11.87 25.83 13.48
N PHE A 550 -11.57 25.17 14.59
CA PHE A 550 -10.22 25.07 15.12
C PHE A 550 -9.27 24.41 14.11
N LEU A 551 -9.64 23.26 13.55
CA LEU A 551 -8.81 22.56 12.57
C LEU A 551 -8.66 23.35 11.28
N ALA A 552 -9.75 23.95 10.77
CA ALA A 552 -9.71 24.79 9.57
C ALA A 552 -8.69 25.92 9.71
N LYS A 553 -8.73 26.64 10.83
CA LYS A 553 -7.82 27.76 11.11
C LYS A 553 -6.37 27.31 11.16
N ASN A 554 -6.09 26.20 11.86
CA ASN A 554 -4.72 25.70 12.03
C ASN A 554 -4.17 25.08 10.74
N LEU A 555 -4.98 24.34 9.98
CA LEU A 555 -4.61 23.79 8.68
C LEU A 555 -4.19 24.89 7.72
N LYS A 556 -4.99 25.96 7.58
CA LYS A 556 -4.64 27.10 6.72
C LYS A 556 -3.32 27.78 7.09
N ALA A 557 -3.00 27.83 8.38
CA ALA A 557 -1.77 28.44 8.86
C ALA A 557 -0.52 27.56 8.66
N ILE A 558 -0.66 26.25 8.81
CA ILE A 558 0.47 25.30 8.88
C ILE A 558 0.72 24.61 7.55
N TYR A 559 -0.34 24.31 6.78
CA TYR A 559 -0.24 23.57 5.53
C TYR A 559 0.75 24.19 4.52
N PRO A 560 0.77 25.51 4.26
CA PRO A 560 1.72 26.09 3.31
C PRO A 560 3.19 25.85 3.71
N GLN A 561 3.49 25.80 5.00
CA GLN A 561 4.84 25.57 5.52
C GLN A 561 5.30 24.14 5.23
N TRP A 562 4.42 23.16 5.48
CA TRP A 562 4.71 21.77 5.16
C TRP A 562 4.73 21.52 3.66
N ALA A 563 3.79 22.07 2.89
CA ALA A 563 3.81 21.96 1.43
C ALA A 563 5.16 22.44 0.85
N LYS A 564 5.67 23.58 1.34
CA LYS A 564 6.99 24.10 0.98
C LYS A 564 8.12 23.14 1.38
N ALA A 565 8.10 22.62 2.60
CA ALA A 565 9.11 21.66 3.08
C ALA A 565 9.12 20.36 2.24
N PHE A 566 7.97 19.97 1.70
CA PHE A 566 7.81 18.83 0.80
C PHE A 566 8.18 19.17 -0.67
N GLY A 567 8.65 20.39 -0.94
CA GLY A 567 9.15 20.83 -2.25
C GLY A 567 8.08 21.36 -3.20
N MET A 568 6.93 21.77 -2.68
CA MET A 568 5.85 22.38 -3.46
C MET A 568 5.98 23.91 -3.45
N LYS A 569 5.50 24.59 -4.49
CA LYS A 569 5.46 26.07 -4.49
C LYS A 569 4.34 26.57 -3.57
N GLU A 570 4.61 27.66 -2.85
CA GLU A 570 3.60 28.34 -2.02
C GLU A 570 2.39 28.80 -2.85
N GLY A 571 2.62 29.28 -4.07
CA GLY A 571 1.58 29.74 -4.99
C GLY A 571 0.91 28.63 -5.81
N ASN A 572 1.42 27.39 -5.75
CA ASN A 572 0.86 26.31 -6.53
C ASN A 572 1.11 24.95 -5.87
N ILE A 573 0.14 24.51 -5.07
CA ILE A 573 0.17 23.26 -4.31
C ILE A 573 0.11 21.99 -5.19
N ALA A 574 0.28 22.13 -6.50
CA ALA A 574 0.31 21.00 -7.43
C ALA A 574 1.58 20.95 -8.29
N PHE A 575 2.44 21.98 -8.28
CA PHE A 575 3.58 22.07 -9.19
C PHE A 575 4.89 22.38 -8.46
N LYS A 576 5.94 21.65 -8.85
CA LYS A 576 7.32 21.86 -8.41
C LYS A 576 8.06 22.81 -9.37
N GLU A 577 8.94 23.69 -8.86
CA GLU A 577 9.90 24.42 -9.74
C GLU A 577 10.98 23.49 -10.29
N LYS A 578 11.42 23.82 -11.50
CA LYS A 578 12.48 23.09 -12.23
C LYS A 578 13.78 23.05 -11.45
#